data_AF-A0A6G9IFB0-F1
#
_entry.id   AF-A0A6G9IFB0-F1
#
_cell.length_a   1.000
_cell.length_b   1.000
_cell.length_c   1.000
_cell.angle_alpha   90.00
_cell.angle_beta   90.00
_cell.angle_gamma   90.00
#
_symmetry.space_group_name_H-M   'P 1'
#
loop_
_entity.id
_entity.type
_entity.pdbx_description
1 polymer ?
#
loop_
_entity_poly.entity_id
_entity_poly.type
_entity_poly.pdbx_seq_one_letter_code
_entity_poly.pdbx_strand_id
1 'polypeptide(L)'
;MLLSLTLTITFMFMNHPLSMGLILLIQTLLISLMSGFFSYSYWFSYILFMVMIGGMLVLFIYMTSLASNEMFNFSIKISIIISMLITLMMIMYLFIDYMMLTPLFKNSNMLELMNNMLMKNENSLMLNMIYNKPNNMITLMLVNYLFLTLIAVVKITDINYGPLRQKF
;
A
#
# COMPACT_ATOMS: atom_id res chain seq x y z
N MET A 1 1.40 12.17 4.74
CA MET A 1 -0.03 12.10 5.06
C MET A 1 -0.81 13.04 4.15
N LEU A 2 -0.44 14.32 4.08
CA LEU A 2 -1.03 15.26 3.12
C LEU A 2 -0.83 14.80 1.66
N LEU A 3 0.39 14.38 1.29
CA LEU A 3 0.67 13.84 -0.05
C LEU A 3 -0.07 12.53 -0.36
N SER A 4 -0.24 11.65 0.64
CA SER A 4 -1.01 10.41 0.45
C SER A 4 -2.51 10.68 0.29
N LEU A 5 -3.03 11.74 0.93
CA LEU A 5 -4.41 12.18 0.76
C LEU A 5 -4.65 12.72 -0.65
N THR A 6 -3.75 13.56 -1.18
CA THR A 6 -3.91 14.07 -2.54
C THR A 6 -3.93 12.94 -3.56
N LEU A 7 -3.05 11.95 -3.43
CA LEU A 7 -3.03 10.76 -4.30
C LEU A 7 -4.29 9.89 -4.20
N THR A 8 -4.89 9.73 -3.01
CA THR A 8 -6.18 9.02 -2.92
C THR A 8 -7.29 9.74 -3.67
N ILE A 9 -7.30 11.08 -3.62
CA ILE A 9 -8.32 11.88 -4.33
C ILE A 9 -8.06 11.83 -5.84
N THR A 10 -6.80 11.88 -6.28
CA THR A 10 -6.48 11.76 -7.71
C THR A 10 -6.87 10.40 -8.27
N PHE A 11 -6.72 9.33 -7.48
CA PHE A 11 -7.11 7.98 -7.88
C PHE A 11 -8.60 7.89 -8.25
N MET A 12 -9.49 8.52 -7.47
CA MET A 12 -10.94 8.48 -7.74
C MET A 12 -11.34 9.11 -9.08
N PHE A 13 -10.52 10.01 -9.63
CA PHE A 13 -10.83 10.72 -10.88
C PHE A 13 -10.13 10.15 -12.11
N MET A 14 -9.19 9.22 -11.96
CA MET A 14 -8.52 8.62 -13.11
C MET A 14 -9.38 7.52 -13.73
N ASN A 15 -9.36 7.42 -15.05
CA ASN A 15 -10.08 6.38 -15.80
C ASN A 15 -9.14 5.35 -16.45
N HIS A 16 -7.90 5.75 -16.76
CA HIS A 16 -6.97 4.89 -17.49
C HIS A 16 -6.30 3.87 -16.54
N PRO A 17 -6.33 2.55 -16.85
CA PRO A 17 -5.85 1.51 -15.93
C PRO A 17 -4.35 1.64 -15.63
N LEU A 18 -3.55 2.09 -16.60
CA LEU A 18 -2.12 2.36 -16.38
C LEU A 18 -1.89 3.48 -15.36
N SER A 19 -2.65 4.59 -15.42
CA SER A 19 -2.45 5.69 -14.48
C SER A 19 -2.99 5.35 -13.10
N MET A 20 -4.09 4.59 -13.02
CA MET A 20 -4.55 3.98 -11.76
C MET A 20 -3.45 3.13 -11.12
N GLY A 21 -2.79 2.26 -11.89
CA GLY A 21 -1.69 1.42 -11.41
C GLY A 21 -0.49 2.24 -10.91
N LEU A 22 -0.10 3.28 -11.63
CA LEU A 22 0.99 4.17 -11.22
C LEU A 22 0.66 4.95 -9.94
N ILE A 23 -0.55 5.49 -9.81
CA ILE A 23 -0.97 6.21 -8.59
C ILE A 23 -0.98 5.27 -7.39
N LEU A 24 -1.48 4.04 -7.54
CA LEU A 24 -1.46 3.03 -6.48
C LEU A 24 -0.02 2.67 -6.07
N LEU A 25 0.94 2.66 -7.00
CA LEU A 25 2.33 2.29 -6.70
C LEU A 25 3.00 3.39 -5.87
N ILE A 26 2.78 4.65 -6.23
CA ILE A 26 3.27 5.80 -5.46
C ILE A 26 2.58 5.85 -4.08
N GLN A 27 1.28 5.54 -4.04
CA GLN A 27 0.52 5.52 -2.78
C GLN A 27 1.02 4.44 -1.82
N THR A 28 1.27 3.23 -2.32
CA THR A 28 1.79 2.10 -1.50
C THR A 28 3.20 2.37 -1.01
N LEU A 29 4.06 2.97 -1.83
CA LEU A 29 5.36 3.50 -1.40
C LEU A 29 5.22 4.47 -0.22
N LEU A 30 4.37 5.49 -0.36
CA LEU A 30 4.18 6.50 0.69
C LEU A 30 3.61 5.93 1.99
N ILE A 31 2.66 4.98 1.90
CA ILE A 31 2.10 4.30 3.07
C ILE A 31 3.17 3.43 3.75
N SER A 32 3.98 2.69 2.99
CA SER A 32 5.06 1.87 3.56
C SER A 32 6.09 2.74 4.29
N LEU A 33 6.47 3.90 3.72
CA LEU A 33 7.37 4.84 4.37
C LEU A 33 6.75 5.46 5.63
N MET A 34 5.48 5.87 5.57
CA MET A 34 4.80 6.43 6.75
C MET A 34 4.64 5.41 7.88
N SER A 35 4.27 4.17 7.57
CA SER A 35 4.20 3.10 8.57
C SER A 35 5.58 2.77 9.14
N GLY A 36 6.65 2.87 8.34
CA GLY A 36 8.03 2.75 8.82
C GLY A 36 8.42 3.83 9.82
N PHE A 37 7.96 5.07 9.66
CA PHE A 37 8.21 6.14 10.64
C PHE A 37 7.40 6.01 11.93
N PHE A 38 6.21 5.39 11.88
CA PHE A 38 5.40 5.16 13.07
C PHE A 38 5.76 3.89 13.84
N SER A 39 6.39 2.92 13.18
CA SER A 39 6.74 1.65 13.78
C SER A 39 8.18 1.65 14.27
N TYR A 40 8.41 0.91 15.35
CA TYR A 40 9.72 0.74 15.96
C TYR A 40 10.68 -0.01 15.04
N SER A 41 10.19 -1.06 14.36
CA SER A 41 10.95 -1.85 13.41
C SER A 41 10.38 -1.75 12.01
N TYR A 42 11.26 -1.58 11.02
CA TYR A 42 10.89 -1.49 9.60
C TYR A 42 10.39 -2.81 9.00
N TRP A 43 10.36 -3.92 9.76
CA TRP A 43 10.02 -5.25 9.25
C TRP A 43 8.58 -5.31 8.70
N PHE A 44 7.62 -4.69 9.39
CA PHE A 44 6.22 -4.64 8.92
C PHE A 44 6.05 -3.74 7.70
N SER A 45 6.67 -2.55 7.70
CA SER A 45 6.64 -1.65 6.53
C SER A 45 7.27 -2.30 5.30
N TYR A 46 8.32 -3.11 5.49
CA TYR A 46 8.97 -3.84 4.42
C TYR A 46 8.08 -4.97 3.86
N ILE A 47 7.43 -5.76 4.72
CA ILE A 47 6.49 -6.79 4.25
C ILE A 47 5.33 -6.17 3.49
N LEU A 48 4.76 -5.07 4.00
CA LEU A 48 3.68 -4.34 3.34
C LEU A 48 4.12 -3.87 1.94
N PHE A 49 5.33 -3.32 1.83
CA PHE A 49 5.89 -2.89 0.56
C PHE A 49 6.02 -4.04 -0.45
N MET A 50 6.65 -5.15 -0.04
CA MET A 50 6.91 -6.30 -0.91
C MET A 50 5.63 -6.97 -1.41
N VAL A 51 4.66 -7.19 -0.53
CA VAL A 51 3.40 -7.86 -0.88
C VAL A 51 2.57 -6.99 -1.82
N MET A 52 2.48 -5.68 -1.55
CA MET A 52 1.68 -4.77 -2.37
C MET A 52 2.29 -4.58 -3.77
N ILE A 53 3.61 -4.38 -3.88
CA ILE A 53 4.26 -4.25 -5.20
C ILE A 53 4.14 -5.55 -5.99
N GLY A 54 4.35 -6.71 -5.35
CA GLY A 54 4.22 -8.01 -6.01
C GLY A 54 2.83 -8.18 -6.65
N GLY A 55 1.76 -7.91 -5.90
CA GLY A 55 0.39 -8.01 -6.41
C GLY A 55 0.09 -6.99 -7.52
N MET A 56 0.62 -5.77 -7.39
CA MET A 56 0.41 -4.71 -8.38
C MET A 56 1.12 -4.96 -9.72
N LEU A 57 2.32 -5.56 -9.70
CA LEU A 57 3.02 -5.91 -10.94
C LEU A 57 2.28 -6.98 -11.73
N VAL A 58 1.67 -7.97 -11.05
CA VAL A 58 0.83 -8.99 -11.71
C VAL A 58 -0.39 -8.35 -12.38
N LEU A 59 -1.08 -7.44 -11.69
CA LEU A 59 -2.20 -6.68 -12.26
C LEU A 59 -1.77 -5.82 -13.45
N PHE A 60 -0.58 -5.21 -13.38
CA PHE A 60 -0.04 -4.41 -14.49
C PHE A 60 0.16 -5.25 -15.75
N ILE A 61 0.79 -6.43 -15.62
CA ILE A 61 0.99 -7.36 -16.75
C ILE A 61 -0.36 -7.79 -17.33
N TYR A 62 -1.33 -8.14 -16.47
CA TYR A 62 -2.67 -8.53 -16.90
C TYR A 62 -3.36 -7.43 -17.72
N MET A 63 -3.38 -6.19 -17.23
CA MET A 63 -4.04 -5.07 -17.93
C MET A 63 -3.34 -4.72 -19.25
N THR A 64 -2.01 -4.75 -19.31
CA THR A 64 -1.28 -4.52 -20.58
C THR A 64 -1.50 -5.63 -21.61
N SER A 65 -1.82 -6.85 -21.17
CA SER A 65 -2.11 -7.98 -22.07
C SER A 65 -3.54 -7.97 -22.64
N LEU A 66 -4.47 -7.31 -21.96
CA LEU A 66 -5.90 -7.29 -22.29
C LEU A 66 -6.38 -6.01 -22.95
N ALA A 67 -5.83 -4.85 -22.58
CA ALA A 67 -6.22 -3.58 -23.16
C ALA A 67 -5.33 -3.21 -24.35
N SER A 68 -5.93 -2.75 -25.44
CA SER A 68 -5.21 -1.98 -26.46
C SER A 68 -4.57 -0.76 -25.81
N ASN A 69 -3.36 -0.40 -26.25
CA ASN A 69 -2.61 0.76 -25.77
C ASN A 69 -3.31 2.06 -26.21
N GLU A 70 -4.44 2.41 -25.57
CA GLU A 70 -5.17 3.63 -25.86
C GLU A 70 -4.30 4.85 -25.53
N MET A 71 -4.38 5.88 -26.38
CA MET A 71 -3.59 7.09 -26.16
C MET A 71 -4.03 7.76 -24.86
N PHE A 72 -3.05 8.13 -24.04
CA PHE A 72 -3.32 8.75 -22.75
C PHE A 72 -3.88 10.17 -22.94
N ASN A 73 -5.19 10.34 -22.71
CA ASN A 73 -5.84 11.64 -22.76
C ASN A 73 -5.78 12.34 -21.40
N PHE A 74 -4.91 13.33 -21.27
CA PHE A 74 -4.88 14.22 -20.11
C PHE A 74 -6.12 15.11 -20.08
N SER A 75 -6.90 15.05 -19.01
CA SER A 75 -7.99 16.01 -18.81
C SER A 75 -7.50 17.23 -18.00
N ILE A 76 -7.64 18.41 -18.61
CA ILE A 76 -7.29 19.70 -17.99
C ILE A 76 -8.16 19.97 -16.74
N LYS A 77 -9.38 19.45 -16.72
CA LYS A 77 -10.28 19.59 -15.57
C LYS A 77 -9.74 18.86 -14.33
N ILE A 78 -9.20 17.66 -14.49
CA ILE A 78 -8.59 16.91 -13.38
C ILE A 78 -7.32 17.59 -12.92
N SER A 79 -6.47 18.10 -13.83
CA SER A 79 -5.24 18.80 -13.42
C SER A 79 -5.51 20.08 -12.62
N ILE A 80 -6.57 20.83 -12.95
CA ILE A 80 -7.00 22.00 -12.18
C ILE A 80 -7.52 21.60 -10.78
N ILE A 81 -8.30 20.52 -10.67
CA ILE A 81 -8.75 20.03 -9.35
C ILE A 81 -7.56 19.63 -8.48
N ILE A 82 -6.58 18.93 -9.07
CA ILE A 82 -5.36 18.51 -8.37
C ILE A 82 -4.54 19.71 -7.92
N SER A 83 -4.35 20.71 -8.79
CA SER A 83 -3.57 21.90 -8.44
C SER A 83 -4.22 22.69 -7.31
N MET A 84 -5.55 22.83 -7.30
CA MET A 84 -6.29 23.48 -6.21
C MET A 84 -6.20 22.70 -4.89
N LEU A 85 -6.23 21.38 -4.92
CA LEU A 85 -6.03 20.57 -3.72
C LEU A 85 -4.62 20.76 -3.16
N ILE A 86 -3.60 20.79 -4.02
CA ILE A 86 -2.21 21.00 -3.57
C ILE A 86 -2.05 22.39 -2.95
N THR A 87 -2.60 23.44 -3.55
CA THR A 87 -2.49 24.80 -3.00
C THR A 87 -3.18 24.92 -1.65
N LEU A 88 -4.38 24.34 -1.50
CA LEU A 88 -5.08 24.27 -0.20
C LEU A 88 -4.23 23.57 0.86
N MET A 89 -3.60 22.44 0.52
CA MET A 89 -2.74 21.71 1.47
C MET A 89 -1.49 22.50 1.86
N MET A 90 -0.89 23.25 0.93
CA MET A 90 0.26 24.11 1.24
C MET A 90 -0.14 25.26 2.16
N ILE A 91 -1.32 25.86 1.95
CA ILE A 91 -1.86 26.89 2.83
C ILE A 91 -2.08 26.32 4.23
N MET A 92 -2.67 25.12 4.35
CA MET A 92 -2.87 24.47 5.64
C MET A 92 -1.54 24.23 6.37
N TYR A 93 -0.48 23.83 5.65
CA TYR A 93 0.84 23.61 6.24
C TYR A 93 1.44 24.89 6.83
N LEU A 94 1.25 26.03 6.16
CA LEU A 94 1.75 27.32 6.64
C LEU A 94 1.09 27.79 7.94
N PHE A 95 -0.14 27.33 8.21
CA PHE A 95 -0.86 27.66 9.44
C PHE A 95 -0.60 26.69 10.60
N ILE A 96 0.20 25.64 10.40
CA ILE A 96 0.55 24.74 11.49
C ILE A 96 1.57 25.42 12.38
N ASP A 97 1.17 25.75 13.60
CA ASP A 97 2.06 26.31 14.60
C ASP A 97 3.12 25.27 15.01
N TYR A 98 4.40 25.67 15.02
CA TYR A 98 5.52 24.80 15.33
C TYR A 98 5.39 24.20 16.75
N MET A 99 4.77 24.94 17.67
CA MET A 99 4.53 24.47 19.05
C MET A 99 3.56 23.29 19.13
N MET A 100 2.61 23.14 18.19
CA MET A 100 1.70 21.99 18.12
C MET A 100 2.38 20.71 17.57
N LEU A 101 3.47 20.85 16.80
CA LEU A 101 4.25 19.73 16.27
C LEU A 101 5.20 19.12 17.31
N THR A 102 5.72 19.93 18.24
CA THR A 102 6.72 19.47 19.22
C THR A 102 6.25 18.34 20.15
N PRO A 103 5.02 18.28 20.68
CA PRO A 103 4.58 17.17 21.53
C PRO A 103 4.31 15.88 20.74
N LEU A 104 4.09 15.93 19.42
CA LEU A 104 3.90 14.74 18.59
C LEU A 104 5.22 13.96 18.39
N PHE A 105 6.35 14.67 18.28
CA PHE A 105 7.68 14.03 18.14
C PHE A 105 8.33 13.69 19.47
N LYS A 106 7.97 14.42 20.53
CA LYS A 106 8.58 14.31 21.85
C LYS A 106 7.68 13.55 22.82
N ASN A 107 7.03 12.48 22.34
CA ASN A 107 6.40 11.55 23.27
C ASN A 107 7.55 10.85 24.02
N SER A 108 7.63 11.05 25.34
CA SER A 108 8.67 10.49 26.21
C SER A 108 8.80 8.97 26.05
N ASN A 109 7.70 8.31 25.68
CA ASN A 109 7.67 6.90 25.37
C ASN A 109 8.61 6.52 24.21
N MET A 110 8.82 7.35 23.18
CA MET A 110 9.73 6.99 22.07
C MET A 110 11.20 6.93 22.51
N LEU A 111 11.64 7.85 23.38
CA LEU A 111 13.02 7.89 23.87
C LEU A 111 13.30 6.74 24.85
N GLU A 112 12.35 6.44 25.72
CA GLU A 112 12.46 5.34 26.69
C GLU A 112 12.38 3.97 25.99
N LEU A 113 11.57 3.87 24.92
CA LEU A 113 11.48 2.66 24.11
C LEU A 113 12.74 2.48 23.25
N MET A 114 13.28 3.54 22.64
CA MET A 114 14.55 3.52 21.89
C MET A 114 15.74 3.01 22.71
N ASN A 115 15.75 3.26 24.03
CA ASN A 115 16.75 2.68 24.94
C ASN A 115 16.53 1.19 25.23
N ASN A 116 15.27 0.72 25.29
CA ASN A 116 14.94 -0.70 25.45
C ASN A 116 15.20 -1.54 24.16
N MET A 117 15.26 -0.88 23.01
CA MET A 117 15.44 -1.44 21.66
C MET A 117 16.88 -1.89 21.40
N LEU A 118 17.88 -1.11 21.85
CA LEU A 118 19.30 -1.46 21.73
C LEU A 118 19.68 -2.77 22.44
N MET A 119 18.83 -3.27 23.35
CA MET A 119 19.11 -4.43 24.19
C MET A 119 18.34 -5.70 23.82
N LYS A 120 17.40 -5.68 22.86
CA LYS A 120 16.61 -6.87 22.49
C LYS A 120 16.44 -7.00 20.97
N ASN A 121 16.51 -8.22 20.46
CA ASN A 121 16.07 -8.57 19.10
C ASN A 121 14.55 -8.36 18.97
N GLU A 122 14.12 -7.15 18.64
CA GLU A 122 12.72 -6.73 18.58
C GLU A 122 11.84 -7.60 17.68
N ASN A 123 12.36 -8.00 16.52
CA ASN A 123 11.57 -8.76 15.54
C ASN A 123 11.23 -10.16 16.06
N SER A 124 12.12 -10.78 16.85
CA SER A 124 11.97 -12.17 17.30
C SER A 124 10.80 -12.34 18.27
N LEU A 125 10.58 -11.37 19.15
CA LEU A 125 9.48 -11.40 20.13
C LEU A 125 8.12 -11.30 19.43
N MET A 126 7.99 -10.37 18.48
CA MET A 126 6.73 -10.17 17.77
C MET A 126 6.39 -11.35 16.85
N LEU A 127 7.40 -11.95 16.20
CA LEU A 127 7.24 -13.18 15.41
C LEU A 127 6.81 -14.36 16.29
N ASN A 128 7.44 -14.54 17.45
CA ASN A 128 7.10 -15.63 18.35
C ASN A 128 5.68 -15.51 18.91
N MET A 129 5.17 -14.29 19.10
CA MET A 129 3.79 -14.06 19.55
C MET A 129 2.73 -14.53 18.54
N ILE A 130 3.05 -14.56 17.23
CA ILE A 130 2.12 -15.02 16.19
C ILE A 130 1.90 -16.54 16.27
N TYR A 131 2.97 -17.29 16.52
CA TYR A 131 2.92 -18.76 16.59
C TYR A 131 2.62 -19.30 17.98
N ASN A 132 2.61 -18.45 19.01
CA ASN A 132 2.29 -18.89 20.36
C ASN A 132 0.78 -19.04 20.57
N LYS A 133 0.39 -19.83 21.57
CA LYS A 133 -1.02 -19.95 21.97
C LYS A 133 -1.48 -18.62 22.60
N PRO A 134 -2.70 -18.11 22.33
CA PRO A 134 -3.78 -18.71 21.51
C PRO A 134 -3.73 -18.35 20.01
N ASN A 135 -2.86 -17.42 19.61
CA ASN A 135 -2.81 -16.90 18.23
C ASN A 135 -2.47 -17.94 17.17
N ASN A 136 -1.85 -19.06 17.54
CA ASN A 136 -1.60 -20.17 16.62
C ASN A 136 -2.87 -20.71 15.92
N MET A 137 -4.06 -20.52 16.49
CA MET A 137 -5.29 -20.90 15.77
C MET A 137 -5.57 -19.97 14.59
N ILE A 138 -5.23 -18.69 14.70
CA ILE A 138 -5.40 -17.72 13.62
C ILE A 138 -4.42 -18.04 12.47
N THR A 139 -3.16 -18.37 12.79
CA THR A 139 -2.18 -18.76 11.77
C THR A 139 -2.62 -20.01 11.01
N LEU A 140 -3.15 -21.01 11.71
CA LEU A 140 -3.66 -22.24 11.10
C LEU A 140 -4.84 -21.97 10.16
N MET A 141 -5.75 -21.06 10.54
CA MET A 141 -6.84 -20.62 9.68
C MET A 141 -6.34 -19.94 8.39
N LEU A 142 -5.32 -19.07 8.48
CA LEU A 142 -4.75 -18.38 7.31
C LEU A 142 -4.09 -19.35 6.32
N VAL A 143 -3.36 -20.37 6.82
CA VAL A 143 -2.75 -21.40 5.97
C VAL A 143 -3.83 -22.17 5.21
N ASN A 144 -4.90 -22.61 5.89
CA ASN A 144 -6.00 -23.31 5.24
C ASN A 144 -6.72 -22.43 4.22
N TYR A 145 -6.88 -21.13 4.51
CA TYR A 145 -7.47 -20.16 3.58
C TYR A 145 -6.63 -20.05 2.29
N LEU A 146 -5.31 -19.82 2.42
CA LEU A 146 -4.43 -19.73 1.26
C LEU A 146 -4.41 -21.03 0.44
N PHE A 147 -4.43 -22.18 1.09
CA PHE A 147 -4.52 -23.48 0.41
C PHE A 147 -5.82 -23.63 -0.38
N LEU A 148 -6.97 -23.28 0.21
CA LEU A 148 -8.26 -23.27 -0.48
C LEU A 148 -8.26 -22.30 -1.67
N THR A 149 -7.67 -21.11 -1.53
CA THR A 149 -7.59 -20.14 -2.65
C THR A 149 -6.78 -20.69 -3.82
N LEU A 150 -5.69 -21.43 -3.58
CA LEU A 150 -4.93 -22.09 -4.64
C LEU A 150 -5.79 -23.09 -5.41
N ILE A 151 -6.51 -23.97 -4.70
CA ILE A 151 -7.40 -24.97 -5.34
C ILE A 151 -8.50 -24.27 -6.16
N ALA A 152 -9.09 -23.22 -5.61
CA ALA A 152 -10.12 -22.45 -6.30
C ALA A 152 -9.57 -21.78 -7.57
N VAL A 153 -8.39 -21.15 -7.49
CA VAL A 153 -7.74 -20.51 -8.65
C VAL A 153 -7.48 -21.52 -9.76
N VAL A 154 -6.90 -22.70 -9.45
CA VAL A 154 -6.66 -23.76 -10.46
C VAL A 154 -7.96 -24.18 -11.14
N LYS A 155 -9.04 -24.42 -10.37
CA LYS A 155 -10.35 -24.77 -10.95
C LYS A 155 -10.96 -23.66 -11.82
N ILE A 156 -10.72 -22.39 -11.50
CA ILE A 156 -11.20 -21.25 -12.30
C ILE A 156 -10.37 -21.11 -13.58
N THR A 157 -9.07 -21.41 -13.54
CA THR A 157 -8.18 -21.31 -14.72
C THR A 157 -8.33 -22.49 -15.68
N ASP A 158 -8.78 -23.66 -15.22
CA ASP A 158 -8.95 -24.89 -16.02
C ASP A 158 -10.18 -24.84 -16.96
N ILE A 159 -10.50 -23.67 -17.52
CA ILE A 159 -11.57 -23.50 -18.50
C ILE A 159 -10.99 -23.73 -19.90
N ASN A 160 -11.26 -24.91 -20.47
CA ASN A 160 -10.89 -25.28 -21.84
C ASN A 160 -11.87 -24.70 -22.89
N TYR A 161 -12.08 -23.38 -22.89
CA TYR A 161 -12.68 -22.71 -24.04
C TYR A 161 -11.60 -21.95 -24.81
N GLY A 162 -11.77 -21.86 -26.14
CA GLY A 162 -10.75 -21.37 -27.09
C GLY A 162 -10.12 -20.02 -26.74
N PRO A 163 -9.08 -19.60 -27.49
CA PRO A 163 -8.23 -18.48 -27.10
C PRO A 163 -9.02 -17.21 -26.75
N LEU A 164 -8.71 -16.58 -25.60
CA LEU A 164 -9.31 -15.33 -25.10
C LEU A 164 -9.23 -14.16 -26.11
N ARG A 165 -8.36 -14.28 -27.12
CA ARG A 165 -8.23 -13.33 -28.22
C ARG A 165 -8.65 -14.01 -29.53
N GLN A 166 -9.74 -13.51 -30.13
CA GLN A 166 -10.03 -13.81 -31.52
C GLN A 166 -8.84 -13.33 -32.38
N LYS A 167 -8.26 -14.25 -33.13
CA LYS A 167 -7.46 -13.89 -34.30
C LYS A 167 -8.47 -13.64 -35.42
N PHE A 168 -8.37 -12.46 -36.02
CA PHE A 168 -9.17 -11.87 -37.10
C PHE A 168 -10.40 -11.10 -36.63
#